data_AF-A0A967JB08-F1
#
_entry.id   AF-A0A967JB08-F1
#
_cell.length_a   1.000
_cell.length_b   1.000
_cell.length_c   1.000
_cell.angle_alpha   90.00
_cell.angle_beta   90.00
_cell.angle_gamma   90.00
#
_symmetry.space_group_name_H-M   'P 1'
#
loop_
_entity.id
_entity.type
_entity.pdbx_description
1 polymer ?
#
loop_
_entity_poly.entity_id
_entity_poly.type
_entity_poly.pdbx_seq_one_letter_code
_entity_poly.pdbx_strand_id
1 'polypeptide(L)'
;SYLVVDMEADGVEVRPLRQITDESEFNEVFLEEVFVPDDQLVGGLHQGWAVANTTLAHERGTNFPFKEQVVHEVYLDELARLARDRGRLDDPLVADAFADAFVQLRLLRLQNWRTLSALGRGAEPGPESSVVKLVWTDMTQHLSALALTILGDEAPLWPAPSGGSAAGSWQRQWLWSKSASIAGGTSEVQRTIIGERMLGLPRG
;
A
#
# COMPACT_ATOMS: atom_id res chain seq x y z
N SER A 1 -8.41 -5.62 -23.82
CA SER A 1 -7.98 -7.02 -23.64
C SER A 1 -6.93 -7.07 -22.54
N TYR A 2 -6.65 -8.25 -21.96
CA TYR A 2 -5.58 -8.43 -20.97
C TYR A 2 -4.58 -9.41 -21.59
N LEU A 3 -3.31 -9.01 -21.69
CA LEU A 3 -2.27 -9.77 -22.39
C LEU A 3 -1.13 -10.06 -21.42
N VAL A 4 -0.56 -11.28 -21.51
CA VAL A 4 0.75 -11.57 -20.94
C VAL A 4 1.80 -11.23 -21.99
N VAL A 5 2.71 -10.32 -21.64
CA VAL A 5 3.77 -9.86 -22.55
C VAL A 5 5.10 -10.34 -21.99
N ASP A 6 5.91 -10.99 -22.83
CA ASP A 6 7.28 -11.33 -22.50
C ASP A 6 8.12 -10.04 -22.47
N MET A 7 8.71 -9.75 -21.30
CA MET A 7 9.48 -8.53 -21.08
C MET A 7 10.86 -8.55 -21.76
N GLU A 8 11.29 -9.70 -22.28
CA GLU A 8 12.52 -9.87 -23.06
C GLU A 8 12.26 -9.91 -24.57
N ALA A 9 11.00 -9.77 -25.02
CA ALA A 9 10.65 -9.79 -26.43
C ALA A 9 11.23 -8.60 -27.20
N ASP A 10 11.52 -8.85 -28.49
CA ASP A 10 11.92 -7.79 -29.41
C ASP A 10 10.87 -6.66 -29.43
N GLY A 11 11.34 -5.42 -29.30
CA GLY A 11 10.49 -4.23 -29.24
C GLY A 11 10.06 -3.81 -27.82
N VAL A 12 10.42 -4.57 -26.77
CA VAL A 12 10.24 -4.15 -25.37
C VAL A 12 11.45 -3.35 -24.90
N GLU A 13 11.21 -2.12 -24.41
CA GLU A 13 12.24 -1.33 -23.73
C GLU A 13 11.77 -0.99 -22.30
N VAL A 14 12.62 -1.27 -21.31
CA VAL A 14 12.35 -0.99 -19.90
C VAL A 14 13.34 0.07 -19.39
N ARG A 15 12.81 1.21 -18.92
CA ARG A 15 13.61 2.31 -18.38
C ARG A 15 13.30 2.52 -16.89
N PRO A 16 14.28 2.35 -15.98
CA PRO A 16 14.07 2.58 -14.57
C PRO A 16 13.73 4.04 -14.24
N LEU A 17 12.75 4.25 -13.36
CA LEU A 17 12.36 5.54 -12.83
C LEU A 17 12.90 5.70 -11.41
N ARG A 18 13.67 6.76 -11.17
CA ARG A 18 14.14 7.11 -9.82
C ARG A 18 13.04 7.85 -9.07
N GLN A 19 12.66 7.32 -7.92
CA GLN A 19 11.60 7.84 -7.06
C GLN A 19 12.16 8.84 -6.04
N ILE A 20 11.27 9.55 -5.33
CA ILE A 20 11.67 10.47 -4.24
C ILE A 20 12.35 9.74 -3.06
N THR A 21 12.13 8.43 -2.92
CA THR A 21 12.81 7.56 -1.95
C THR A 21 14.23 7.19 -2.36
N ASP A 22 14.72 7.70 -3.49
CA ASP A 22 15.98 7.35 -4.13
C ASP A 22 16.06 5.93 -4.73
N GLU A 23 14.98 5.15 -4.58
CA GLU A 23 14.86 3.81 -5.14
C GLU A 23 14.39 3.85 -6.61
N SER A 24 14.58 2.74 -7.32
CA SER A 24 14.15 2.59 -8.70
C SER A 24 13.39 1.28 -8.93
N GLU A 25 12.29 1.11 -8.18
CA GLU A 25 11.43 -0.08 -8.25
C GLU A 25 10.34 0.03 -9.36
N PHE A 26 10.16 1.21 -9.96
CA PHE A 26 9.24 1.42 -11.08
C PHE A 26 10.01 1.65 -12.36
N ASN A 27 9.40 1.31 -13.48
CA ASN A 27 9.95 1.49 -14.81
C ASN A 27 8.92 2.13 -15.74
N GLU A 28 9.38 2.89 -16.72
CA GLU A 28 8.64 3.11 -17.96
C GLU A 28 8.86 1.88 -18.84
N VAL A 29 7.79 1.37 -19.45
CA VAL A 29 7.85 0.24 -20.38
C VAL A 29 7.31 0.70 -21.73
N PHE A 30 8.16 0.67 -22.75
CA PHE A 30 7.78 0.95 -24.13
C PHE A 30 7.57 -0.38 -24.86
N LEU A 31 6.49 -0.46 -25.62
CA LEU A 31 6.11 -1.63 -26.41
C LEU A 31 6.00 -1.20 -27.88
N GLU A 32 7.06 -1.39 -28.65
CA GLU A 32 7.14 -0.99 -30.06
C GLU A 32 6.99 -2.22 -30.97
N GLU A 33 5.82 -2.34 -31.62
CA GLU A 33 5.49 -3.46 -32.52
C GLU A 33 5.69 -4.86 -31.92
N VAL A 34 5.61 -4.98 -30.59
CA VAL A 34 5.76 -6.25 -29.86
C VAL A 34 4.67 -7.24 -30.27
N PHE A 35 5.08 -8.37 -30.81
CA PHE A 35 4.18 -9.47 -31.13
C PHE A 35 3.80 -10.26 -29.86
N VAL A 36 2.50 -10.48 -29.66
CA VAL A 36 1.98 -11.28 -28.54
C VAL A 36 1.08 -12.40 -29.11
N PRO A 37 1.39 -13.68 -28.85
CA PRO A 37 0.58 -14.79 -29.34
C PRO A 37 -0.83 -14.82 -28.74
N ASP A 38 -1.80 -15.38 -29.48
CA ASP A 38 -3.21 -15.47 -29.05
C ASP A 38 -3.39 -16.27 -27.74
N ASP A 39 -2.51 -17.22 -27.43
CA ASP A 39 -2.55 -18.02 -26.20
C ASP A 39 -2.13 -17.24 -24.94
N GLN A 40 -1.59 -16.04 -25.11
CA GLN A 40 -1.28 -15.10 -24.02
C GLN A 40 -2.44 -14.13 -23.71
N LEU A 41 -3.58 -14.27 -24.41
CA LEU A 41 -4.79 -13.51 -24.14
C LEU A 41 -5.55 -14.07 -22.94
N VAL A 42 -5.61 -13.29 -21.87
CA VAL A 42 -6.30 -13.68 -20.63
C VAL A 42 -7.76 -13.24 -20.67
N GLY A 43 -8.68 -14.19 -20.40
CA GLY A 43 -10.12 -13.95 -20.29
C GLY A 43 -10.87 -13.70 -21.61
N GLY A 44 -10.16 -13.61 -22.73
CA GLY A 44 -10.75 -13.44 -24.07
C GLY A 44 -10.74 -11.99 -24.59
N LEU A 45 -10.98 -11.86 -25.89
CA LEU A 45 -10.86 -10.59 -26.59
C LEU A 45 -11.91 -9.59 -26.05
N HIS A 46 -11.48 -8.35 -25.82
CA HIS A 46 -12.30 -7.27 -25.23
C HIS A 46 -12.76 -7.48 -23.78
N GLN A 47 -12.36 -8.56 -23.10
CA GLN A 47 -12.74 -8.83 -21.69
C GLN A 47 -11.76 -8.27 -20.65
N GLY A 48 -10.77 -7.50 -21.08
CA GLY A 48 -9.66 -7.08 -20.20
C GLY A 48 -10.07 -6.27 -18.98
N TRP A 49 -11.15 -5.49 -19.07
CA TRP A 49 -11.64 -4.70 -17.92
C TRP A 49 -12.21 -5.58 -16.81
N ALA A 50 -12.91 -6.66 -17.16
CA ALA A 50 -13.44 -7.61 -16.17
C ALA A 50 -12.28 -8.31 -15.46
N VAL A 51 -11.30 -8.82 -16.22
CA VAL A 51 -10.08 -9.45 -15.68
C VAL A 51 -9.33 -8.50 -14.75
N ALA A 52 -9.05 -7.27 -15.19
CA ALA A 52 -8.33 -6.28 -14.39
C ALA A 52 -9.05 -5.96 -13.07
N ASN A 53 -10.38 -5.81 -13.09
CA ASN A 53 -11.15 -5.57 -11.86
C ASN A 53 -11.10 -6.75 -10.90
N THR A 54 -11.16 -7.99 -11.41
CA THR A 54 -11.02 -9.19 -10.58
C THR A 54 -9.64 -9.26 -9.93
N THR A 55 -8.57 -9.01 -10.69
CA THR A 55 -7.20 -8.96 -10.17
C THR A 55 -7.05 -7.91 -9.08
N LEU A 56 -7.50 -6.68 -9.34
CA LEU A 56 -7.41 -5.57 -8.38
C LEU A 56 -8.26 -5.81 -7.11
N ALA A 57 -9.41 -6.45 -7.23
CA ALA A 57 -10.23 -6.82 -6.08
C ALA A 57 -9.54 -7.86 -5.20
N HIS A 58 -8.88 -8.86 -5.81
CA HIS A 58 -8.09 -9.85 -5.09
C HIS A 58 -6.89 -9.22 -4.39
N GLU A 59 -6.09 -8.40 -5.09
CA GLU A 59 -4.94 -7.73 -4.48
C GLU A 59 -5.33 -6.91 -3.25
N ARG A 60 -6.36 -6.05 -3.37
CA ARG A 60 -6.85 -5.20 -2.26
C ARG A 60 -7.56 -5.97 -1.15
N GLY A 61 -8.24 -7.06 -1.49
CA GLY A 61 -9.09 -7.79 -0.57
C GLY A 61 -8.36 -8.87 0.21
N THR A 62 -7.26 -9.40 -0.33
CA THR A 62 -6.63 -10.61 0.20
C THR A 62 -5.16 -10.36 0.55
N ASN A 63 -4.22 -10.58 -0.36
CA ASN A 63 -2.79 -10.65 -0.05
C ASN A 63 -2.25 -9.37 0.58
N PHE A 64 -2.64 -8.20 0.06
CA PHE A 64 -2.07 -6.94 0.49
C PHE A 64 -2.40 -6.61 1.95
N PRO A 65 -3.67 -6.57 2.40
CA PRO A 65 -3.98 -6.28 3.81
C PRO A 65 -3.34 -7.24 4.82
N PHE A 66 -3.18 -8.52 4.51
CA PHE A 66 -2.55 -9.48 5.43
C PHE A 66 -1.06 -9.21 5.59
N LYS A 67 -0.35 -9.01 4.48
CA LYS A 67 1.07 -8.63 4.50
C LYS A 67 1.25 -7.31 5.26
N GLU A 68 0.45 -6.31 4.92
CA GLU A 68 0.56 -4.98 5.52
C GLU A 68 0.25 -5.00 7.02
N GLN A 69 -0.69 -5.81 7.49
CA GLN A 69 -0.92 -5.97 8.94
C GLN A 69 0.36 -6.44 9.66
N VAL A 70 1.07 -7.44 9.12
CA VAL A 70 2.30 -7.96 9.75
C VAL A 70 3.41 -6.91 9.71
N VAL A 71 3.59 -6.24 8.57
CA VAL A 71 4.58 -5.16 8.44
C VAL A 71 4.32 -4.05 9.44
N HIS A 72 3.07 -3.66 9.64
CA HIS A 72 2.70 -2.60 10.58
C HIS A 72 2.79 -3.02 12.05
N GLU A 73 2.64 -4.32 12.37
CA GLU A 73 2.98 -4.84 13.71
C GLU A 73 4.47 -4.65 14.00
N VAL A 74 5.35 -4.94 13.02
CA VAL A 74 6.80 -4.70 13.16
C VAL A 74 7.11 -3.20 13.29
N TYR A 75 6.51 -2.36 12.46
CA TYR A 75 6.73 -0.90 12.52
C TYR A 75 6.29 -0.31 13.86
N LEU A 76 5.17 -0.75 14.41
CA LEU A 76 4.70 -0.28 15.71
C LEU A 76 5.68 -0.65 16.83
N ASP A 77 6.21 -1.87 16.82
CA ASP A 77 7.21 -2.33 17.79
C ASP A 77 8.56 -1.61 17.64
N GLU A 78 9.00 -1.36 16.40
CA GLU A 78 10.19 -0.56 16.12
C GLU A 78 10.05 0.90 16.58
N LEU A 79 8.88 1.51 16.35
CA LEU A 79 8.60 2.86 16.81
C LEU A 79 8.52 2.94 18.32
N ALA A 80 7.91 1.96 18.99
CA ALA A 80 7.86 1.92 20.45
C ALA A 80 9.27 1.81 21.07
N ARG A 81 10.17 1.03 20.45
CA ARG A 81 11.59 0.98 20.84
C ARG A 81 12.28 2.32 20.59
N LEU A 82 12.12 2.90 19.41
CA LEU A 82 12.69 4.21 19.08
C LEU A 82 12.23 5.30 20.08
N ALA A 83 10.93 5.37 20.37
CA ALA A 83 10.38 6.32 21.33
C ALA A 83 10.94 6.11 22.73
N ARG A 84 11.12 4.86 23.16
CA ARG A 84 11.76 4.54 24.45
C ARG A 84 13.20 5.02 24.50
N ASP A 85 14.00 4.69 23.49
CA ASP A 85 15.41 5.01 23.43
C ASP A 85 15.65 6.53 23.36
N ARG A 86 14.70 7.26 22.77
CA ARG A 86 14.70 8.73 22.71
C ARG A 86 14.00 9.41 23.89
N GLY A 87 13.49 8.66 24.87
CA GLY A 87 12.81 9.21 26.04
C GLY A 87 11.50 9.96 25.73
N ARG A 88 10.80 9.55 24.67
CA ARG A 88 9.58 10.21 24.15
C ARG A 88 8.27 9.53 24.54
N LEU A 89 8.31 8.38 25.24
CA LEU A 89 7.09 7.64 25.59
C LEU A 89 6.16 8.39 26.55
N ASP A 90 6.70 9.29 27.39
CA ASP A 90 5.92 10.10 28.32
C ASP A 90 5.38 11.40 27.69
N ASP A 91 5.72 11.70 26.43
CA ASP A 91 5.14 12.81 25.69
C ASP A 91 3.68 12.47 25.35
N PRO A 92 2.68 13.24 25.83
CA PRO A 92 1.27 12.94 25.61
C PRO A 92 0.89 12.82 24.13
N LEU A 93 1.52 13.60 23.24
CA LEU A 93 1.22 13.54 21.81
C LEU A 93 1.75 12.25 21.17
N VAL A 94 2.91 11.78 21.63
CA VAL A 94 3.49 10.51 21.18
C VAL A 94 2.67 9.34 21.71
N ALA A 95 2.30 9.37 22.99
CA ALA A 95 1.48 8.34 23.61
C ALA A 95 0.09 8.20 22.94
N ASP A 96 -0.57 9.32 22.65
CA ASP A 96 -1.87 9.34 21.96
C ASP A 96 -1.76 8.77 20.55
N ALA A 97 -0.75 9.18 19.79
CA ALA A 97 -0.49 8.65 18.45
C ALA A 97 -0.18 7.15 18.44
N PHE A 98 0.52 6.63 19.47
CA PHE A 98 0.70 5.18 19.64
C PHE A 98 -0.61 4.45 19.93
N ALA A 99 -1.47 5.02 20.77
CA ALA A 99 -2.78 4.45 21.08
C ALA A 99 -3.64 4.37 19.82
N ASP A 100 -3.69 5.44 19.03
CA ASP A 100 -4.41 5.48 17.76
C ASP A 100 -3.87 4.44 16.78
N ALA A 101 -2.54 4.39 16.56
CA ALA A 101 -1.95 3.41 15.67
C ALA A 101 -2.19 1.97 16.11
N PHE A 102 -2.12 1.70 17.42
CA PHE A 102 -2.43 0.39 17.99
C PHE A 102 -3.90 0.02 17.71
N VAL A 103 -4.84 0.93 17.96
CA VAL A 103 -6.26 0.69 17.70
C VAL A 103 -6.51 0.44 16.21
N GLN A 104 -5.97 1.27 15.32
CA GLN A 104 -6.11 1.11 13.87
C GLN A 104 -5.57 -0.23 13.39
N LEU A 105 -4.40 -0.66 13.89
CA LEU A 105 -3.81 -1.94 13.54
C LEU A 105 -4.64 -3.14 14.04
N ARG A 106 -5.25 -3.02 15.22
CA ARG A 106 -6.19 -4.04 15.73
C ARG A 106 -7.46 -4.10 14.90
N LEU A 107 -7.99 -2.96 14.45
CA LEU A 107 -9.13 -2.91 13.53
C LEU A 107 -8.79 -3.55 12.19
N LEU A 108 -7.62 -3.25 11.62
CA LEU A 108 -7.12 -3.89 10.40
C LEU A 108 -7.03 -5.41 10.56
N ARG A 109 -6.51 -5.90 11.69
CA ARG A 109 -6.42 -7.33 11.99
C ARG A 109 -7.78 -8.02 12.08
N LEU A 110 -8.75 -7.40 12.76
CA LEU A 110 -10.11 -7.93 12.85
C LEU A 110 -10.80 -7.94 11.48
N GLN A 111 -10.59 -6.90 10.68
CA GLN A 111 -11.10 -6.80 9.32
C GLN A 111 -10.52 -7.89 8.42
N ASN A 112 -9.22 -8.13 8.52
CA ASN A 112 -8.50 -9.20 7.84
C ASN A 112 -9.09 -10.58 8.20
N TRP A 113 -9.31 -10.86 9.49
CA TRP A 113 -9.96 -12.12 9.91
C TRP A 113 -11.38 -12.26 9.38
N ARG A 114 -12.14 -11.17 9.33
CA ARG A 114 -13.48 -11.15 8.72
C ARG A 114 -13.41 -11.53 7.25
N THR A 115 -12.47 -10.96 6.50
CA THR A 115 -12.25 -11.28 5.09
C THR A 115 -11.82 -12.73 4.89
N LEU A 116 -10.84 -13.23 5.65
CA LEU A 116 -10.43 -14.65 5.57
C LEU A 116 -11.59 -15.60 5.86
N SER A 117 -12.39 -15.29 6.86
CA SER A 117 -13.54 -16.11 7.22
C SER A 117 -14.59 -16.14 6.12
N ALA A 118 -14.79 -15.02 5.41
CA ALA A 118 -15.70 -14.95 4.27
C ALA A 118 -15.17 -15.73 3.06
N LEU A 119 -13.89 -15.54 2.72
CA LEU A 119 -13.20 -16.29 1.66
C LEU A 119 -13.22 -17.80 1.92
N GLY A 120 -12.99 -18.22 3.17
CA GLY A 120 -13.06 -19.62 3.58
C GLY A 120 -14.46 -20.24 3.46
N ARG A 121 -15.51 -19.42 3.29
CA ARG A 121 -16.89 -19.86 2.98
C ARG A 121 -17.23 -19.71 1.49
N GLY A 122 -16.27 -19.40 0.63
CA GLY A 122 -16.48 -19.21 -0.81
C GLY A 122 -17.09 -17.86 -1.19
N ALA A 123 -17.09 -16.87 -0.28
CA ALA A 123 -17.44 -15.51 -0.65
C ALA A 123 -16.27 -14.84 -1.37
N GLU A 124 -16.57 -13.96 -2.32
CA GLU A 124 -15.58 -13.15 -3.03
C GLU A 124 -15.32 -11.81 -2.31
N PRO A 125 -14.13 -11.21 -2.43
CA PRO A 125 -13.87 -9.87 -1.92
C PRO A 125 -14.82 -8.83 -2.52
N GLY A 126 -15.50 -8.07 -1.66
CA GLY A 126 -16.44 -7.03 -2.07
C GLY A 126 -15.88 -5.61 -1.97
N PRO A 127 -16.76 -4.59 -2.12
CA PRO A 127 -16.39 -3.19 -2.03
C PRO A 127 -15.85 -2.77 -0.66
N GLU A 128 -16.06 -3.56 0.40
CA GLU A 128 -15.49 -3.35 1.74
C GLU A 128 -13.96 -3.34 1.76
N SER A 129 -13.31 -3.95 0.78
CA SER A 129 -11.85 -3.82 0.55
C SER A 129 -11.41 -2.35 0.39
N SER A 130 -12.29 -1.48 -0.09
CA SER A 130 -12.04 -0.04 -0.19
C SER A 130 -11.88 0.63 1.17
N VAL A 131 -12.63 0.18 2.18
CA VAL A 131 -12.50 0.66 3.56
C VAL A 131 -11.15 0.25 4.12
N VAL A 132 -10.76 -1.01 3.89
CA VAL A 132 -9.46 -1.55 4.34
C VAL A 132 -8.31 -0.74 3.76
N LYS A 133 -8.35 -0.47 2.45
CA LYS A 133 -7.37 0.37 1.74
C LYS A 133 -7.24 1.75 2.37
N LEU A 134 -8.36 2.42 2.65
CA LEU A 134 -8.34 3.76 3.26
C LEU A 134 -7.77 3.75 4.68
N VAL A 135 -8.17 2.80 5.52
CA VAL A 135 -7.63 2.65 6.87
C VAL A 135 -6.13 2.37 6.83
N TRP A 136 -5.68 1.46 5.96
CA TRP A 136 -4.26 1.19 5.76
C TRP A 136 -3.48 2.42 5.30
N THR A 137 -4.04 3.20 4.35
CA THR A 137 -3.41 4.43 3.86
C THR A 137 -3.17 5.42 4.99
N ASP A 138 -4.20 5.67 5.79
CA ASP A 138 -4.15 6.60 6.92
C ASP A 138 -3.14 6.14 7.97
N MET A 139 -3.25 4.87 8.38
CA MET A 139 -2.35 4.25 9.35
C MET A 139 -0.88 4.33 8.92
N THR A 140 -0.58 4.02 7.65
CA THR A 140 0.79 4.06 7.11
C THR A 140 1.36 5.47 7.17
N GLN A 141 0.58 6.47 6.78
CA GLN A 141 1.03 7.87 6.76
C GLN A 141 1.19 8.42 8.18
N HIS A 142 0.26 8.10 9.10
CA HIS A 142 0.34 8.52 10.50
C HIS A 142 1.53 7.89 11.22
N LEU A 143 1.74 6.57 11.11
CA LEU A 143 2.90 5.91 11.72
C LEU A 143 4.22 6.46 11.19
N SER A 144 4.31 6.69 9.88
CA SER A 144 5.51 7.27 9.29
C SER A 144 5.75 8.72 9.75
N ALA A 145 4.69 9.50 9.95
CA ALA A 145 4.80 10.85 10.49
C ALA A 145 5.22 10.85 11.97
N LEU A 146 4.64 9.97 12.78
CA LEU A 146 5.02 9.76 14.18
C LEU A 146 6.51 9.41 14.31
N ALA A 147 7.03 8.59 13.41
CA ALA A 147 8.46 8.28 13.35
C ALA A 147 9.32 9.53 13.25
N LEU A 148 8.97 10.46 12.34
CA LEU A 148 9.69 11.72 12.19
C LEU A 148 9.54 12.61 13.43
N THR A 149 8.36 12.65 14.06
CA THR A 149 8.15 13.37 15.33
C THR A 149 9.06 12.85 16.44
N ILE A 150 9.20 11.52 16.57
CA ILE A 150 10.07 10.90 17.57
C ILE A 150 11.56 11.18 17.28
N LEU A 151 11.97 11.17 16.01
CA LEU A 151 13.34 11.51 15.60
C LEU A 151 13.70 12.97 15.88
N GLY A 152 12.72 13.89 15.84
CA GLY A 152 12.93 15.31 16.13
C GLY A 152 13.90 15.96 15.14
N ASP A 153 14.98 16.55 15.65
CA ASP A 153 15.97 17.29 14.85
C ASP A 153 16.71 16.41 13.83
N GLU A 154 16.69 15.08 14.01
CA GLU A 154 17.27 14.12 13.06
C GLU A 154 16.31 13.73 11.92
N ALA A 155 15.02 14.09 12.01
CA ALA A 155 14.03 13.79 10.98
C ALA A 155 14.42 14.22 9.55
N PRO A 156 15.08 15.38 9.30
CA PRO A 156 15.49 15.75 7.94
C PRO A 156 16.76 15.05 7.46
N LEU A 157 17.44 14.25 8.29
CA LEU A 157 18.67 13.56 7.88
C LEU A 157 18.33 12.42 6.94
N TRP A 158 18.83 12.47 5.71
CA TRP A 158 18.73 11.38 4.73
C TRP A 158 19.96 10.48 4.86
N PRO A 159 19.82 9.14 4.83
CA PRO A 159 20.96 8.24 4.96
C PRO A 159 21.92 8.46 3.79
N ALA A 160 23.22 8.47 4.11
CA ALA A 160 24.26 8.43 3.08
C ALA A 160 24.12 7.11 2.27
N PRO A 161 24.47 7.11 0.97
CA PRO A 161 24.37 5.94 0.09
C PRO A 161 25.08 4.68 0.61
N SER A 162 25.99 4.82 1.59
CA SER A 162 26.75 3.75 2.20
C SER A 162 25.99 2.91 3.24
N GLY A 163 24.71 3.21 3.53
CA GLY A 163 23.80 2.37 4.31
C GLY A 163 24.27 2.06 5.74
N GLY A 164 23.79 2.81 6.75
CA GLY A 164 24.30 2.59 8.11
C GLY A 164 23.51 3.12 9.29
N SER A 165 22.31 3.69 9.14
CA SER A 165 21.52 4.06 10.32
C SER A 165 20.02 3.83 10.16
N ALA A 166 19.38 3.41 11.24
CA ALA A 166 17.92 3.36 11.37
C ALA A 166 17.27 4.75 11.16
N ALA A 167 18.05 5.83 11.26
CA ALA A 167 17.63 7.18 10.91
C ALA A 167 17.51 7.41 9.39
N GLY A 168 17.52 6.36 8.57
CA GLY A 168 17.18 6.46 7.16
C GLY A 168 15.96 5.66 6.73
N SER A 169 15.56 4.63 7.50
CA SER A 169 14.41 3.80 7.14
C SER A 169 13.09 4.56 7.32
N TRP A 170 12.97 5.41 8.33
CA TRP A 170 11.74 6.15 8.63
C TRP A 170 11.47 7.32 7.69
N GLN A 171 12.49 8.07 7.30
CA GLN A 171 12.42 9.13 6.30
C GLN A 171 12.01 8.53 4.94
N ARG A 172 12.68 7.45 4.55
CA ARG A 172 12.32 6.68 3.36
C ARG A 172 10.88 6.18 3.43
N GLN A 173 10.48 5.58 4.54
CA GLN A 173 9.11 5.11 4.76
C GLN A 173 8.08 6.24 4.70
N TRP A 174 8.39 7.43 5.26
CA TRP A 174 7.53 8.60 5.18
C TRP A 174 7.36 9.12 3.75
N LEU A 175 8.43 9.16 2.97
CA LEU A 175 8.37 9.51 1.55
C LEU A 175 7.56 8.48 0.76
N TRP A 176 7.82 7.19 0.98
CA TRP A 176 7.09 6.10 0.35
C TRP A 176 5.59 6.12 0.69
N SER A 177 5.24 6.46 1.95
CA SER A 177 3.85 6.50 2.43
C SER A 177 2.94 7.43 1.63
N LYS A 178 3.49 8.41 0.89
CA LYS A 178 2.70 9.28 0.01
C LYS A 178 2.09 8.52 -1.17
N SER A 179 2.74 7.45 -1.62
CA SER A 179 2.21 6.59 -2.67
C SER A 179 0.95 5.82 -2.22
N ALA A 180 0.80 5.54 -0.91
CA ALA A 180 -0.30 4.74 -0.36
C ALA A 180 -1.68 5.31 -0.68
N SER A 181 -1.81 6.64 -0.75
CA SER A 181 -3.06 7.31 -1.10
C SER A 181 -3.38 7.31 -2.59
N ILE A 182 -2.44 6.89 -3.44
CA ILE A 182 -2.53 6.97 -4.90
C ILE A 182 -2.57 5.56 -5.53
N ALA A 183 -1.64 4.69 -5.15
CA ALA A 183 -1.47 3.37 -5.72
C ALA A 183 -2.65 2.43 -5.43
N GLY A 184 -2.95 1.51 -6.36
CA GLY A 184 -4.03 0.53 -6.22
C GLY A 184 -5.45 1.10 -6.26
N GLY A 185 -5.59 2.37 -6.63
CA GLY A 185 -6.82 3.17 -6.59
C GLY A 185 -6.68 4.33 -5.61
N THR A 186 -6.92 5.56 -6.05
CA THR A 186 -6.73 6.72 -5.18
C THR A 186 -7.71 6.70 -4.00
N SER A 187 -7.36 7.34 -2.90
CA SER A 187 -8.27 7.45 -1.74
C SER A 187 -9.61 8.07 -2.13
N GLU A 188 -9.64 8.98 -3.10
CA GLU A 188 -10.85 9.60 -3.65
C GLU A 188 -11.71 8.56 -4.37
N VAL A 189 -11.11 7.74 -5.24
CA VAL A 189 -11.81 6.64 -5.92
C VAL A 189 -12.35 5.62 -4.91
N GLN A 190 -11.59 5.29 -3.87
CA GLN A 190 -12.07 4.38 -2.83
C GLN A 190 -13.28 4.96 -2.08
N ARG A 191 -13.29 6.27 -1.77
CA ARG A 191 -14.46 6.93 -1.16
C ARG A 191 -15.67 6.91 -2.09
N THR A 192 -15.48 7.10 -3.40
CA THR A 192 -16.55 6.94 -4.39
C THR A 192 -17.10 5.51 -4.40
N ILE A 193 -16.24 4.49 -4.38
CA ILE A 193 -16.68 3.08 -4.34
C ILE A 193 -17.50 2.81 -3.08
N ILE A 194 -17.09 3.34 -1.93
CA ILE A 194 -17.85 3.22 -0.67
C ILE A 194 -19.22 3.89 -0.82
N GLY A 195 -19.26 5.14 -1.30
CA GLY A 195 -20.50 5.88 -1.50
C GLY A 195 -21.48 5.16 -2.43
N GLU A 196 -21.03 4.76 -3.61
CA GLU A 196 -21.90 4.14 -4.61
C GLU A 196 -22.24 2.68 -4.30
N ARG A 197 -21.25 1.85 -3.94
CA ARG A 197 -21.42 0.39 -3.87
C ARG A 197 -21.74 -0.13 -2.48
N MET A 198 -21.41 0.61 -1.42
CA MET A 198 -21.75 0.21 -0.05
C MET A 198 -22.93 1.00 0.49
N LEU A 199 -22.99 2.31 0.22
CA LEU A 199 -24.02 3.20 0.77
C LEU A 199 -25.16 3.47 -0.21
N GLY A 200 -25.05 3.07 -1.47
CA GLY A 200 -26.10 3.24 -2.49
C GLY A 200 -26.37 4.70 -2.86
N LEU A 201 -25.38 5.58 -2.70
CA LEU A 201 -25.51 6.99 -3.05
C LEU A 201 -25.55 7.19 -4.57
N PRO A 202 -26.31 8.18 -5.08
CA PRO A 202 -26.35 8.48 -6.51
C PRO A 202 -24.99 9.00 -7.01
N ARG A 203 -24.73 8.79 -8.31
CA ARG A 203 -23.55 9.35 -8.97
C ARG A 203 -23.72 10.86 -9.19
N GLY A 204 -22.69 11.62 -8.85
CA GLY A 204 -22.58 13.05 -9.17
C GLY A 204 -21.93 13.29 -10.53
#